data_AF-A0A3P9KNU5-F1
#
_entry.id   AF-A0A3P9KNU5-F1
#
_cell.length_a   1.000
_cell.length_b   1.000
_cell.length_c   1.000
_cell.angle_alpha   90.00
_cell.angle_beta   90.00
_cell.angle_gamma   90.00
#
_symmetry.space_group_name_H-M   'P 1'
#
loop_
_entity.id
_entity.type
_entity.pdbx_description
1 polymer ?
#
loop_
_entity_poly.entity_id
_entity_poly.type
_entity_poly.pdbx_seq_one_letter_code
_entity_poly.pdbx_strand_id
1 'polypeptide(L)'
;MKVQFVIPMTLMVSVALVGVMRMRRKDHEKDDKRVRFQDIKLKVTNDVLTDYQNEMAEKQHTMEKIESEQKTLEEQVVIFQTKLDSTKGSANECQGNQKSSQDQLAVTETDMNKLKDEAEKETGVWKSEIAALQQQLAGPSAVCNFLKEAPEAARNMCPNKEAPKQEAPKQEEAPKKEEAPKQEEAPKKEEAPKQEEAPKKEEAPKQEEAPKKEEAPKQEEAPKQEAKAEVLEPKKEARR
;
A
#
# COMPACT_ATOMS: atom_id res chain seq x y z
N MET A 1 92.99 -74.30 10.02
CA MET A 1 92.10 -73.98 8.87
C MET A 1 90.94 -73.13 9.39
N LYS A 2 90.71 -71.91 8.87
CA LYS A 2 89.40 -71.19 8.85
C LYS A 2 89.53 -69.69 8.53
N VAL A 3 90.71 -69.05 8.69
CA VAL A 3 90.88 -67.60 8.48
C VAL A 3 90.69 -67.17 7.01
N GLN A 4 91.01 -68.02 6.03
CA GLN A 4 90.81 -67.71 4.61
C GLN A 4 89.32 -67.56 4.19
N PHE A 5 88.37 -68.13 4.93
CA PHE A 5 86.93 -68.00 4.61
C PHE A 5 86.26 -66.82 5.30
N VAL A 6 86.89 -66.20 6.31
CA VAL A 6 86.28 -65.11 7.10
C VAL A 6 86.22 -63.81 6.29
N ILE A 7 87.31 -63.46 5.59
CA ILE A 7 87.39 -62.24 4.77
C ILE A 7 86.37 -62.23 3.61
N PRO A 8 86.22 -63.31 2.80
CA PRO A 8 85.19 -63.31 1.75
C PRO A 8 83.77 -63.33 2.32
N MET A 9 83.54 -63.96 3.48
CA MET A 9 82.22 -63.92 4.16
C MET A 9 81.87 -62.51 4.65
N THR A 10 82.81 -61.78 5.26
CA THR A 10 82.54 -60.41 5.73
C THR A 10 82.29 -59.44 4.56
N LEU A 11 82.98 -59.62 3.43
CA LEU A 11 82.73 -58.86 2.21
C LEU A 11 81.34 -59.17 1.60
N MET A 12 80.91 -60.43 1.61
CA MET A 12 79.56 -60.79 1.17
C MET A 12 78.48 -60.17 2.08
N VAL A 13 78.68 -60.20 3.40
CA VAL A 13 77.75 -59.59 4.36
C VAL A 13 77.69 -58.06 4.21
N SER A 14 78.82 -57.38 3.97
CA SER A 14 78.83 -55.93 3.79
C SER A 14 78.10 -55.50 2.50
N VAL A 15 78.26 -56.24 1.40
CA VAL A 15 77.52 -56.00 0.15
C VAL A 15 76.02 -56.25 0.34
N ALA A 16 75.64 -57.31 1.06
CA ALA A 16 74.24 -57.59 1.39
C ALA A 16 73.61 -56.46 2.25
N LEU A 17 74.33 -55.95 3.25
CA LEU A 17 73.88 -54.82 4.08
C LEU A 17 73.67 -53.55 3.26
N VAL A 18 74.58 -53.22 2.35
CA VAL A 18 74.43 -52.06 1.44
C VAL A 18 73.23 -52.24 0.51
N GLY A 19 72.99 -53.46 0.02
CA GLY A 19 71.80 -53.80 -0.78
C GLY A 19 70.50 -53.56 0.00
N VAL A 20 70.42 -54.03 1.24
CA VAL A 20 69.27 -53.82 2.13
C VAL A 20 69.08 -52.33 2.45
N MET A 21 70.15 -51.58 2.72
CA MET A 21 70.06 -50.14 2.96
C MET A 21 69.52 -49.37 1.75
N ARG A 22 69.91 -49.73 0.52
CA ARG A 22 69.36 -49.11 -0.70
C ARG A 22 67.89 -49.45 -0.91
N MET A 23 67.49 -50.70 -0.66
CA MET A 23 66.09 -51.12 -0.73
C MET A 23 65.23 -50.34 0.26
N ARG A 24 65.66 -50.28 1.54
CA ARG A 24 64.98 -49.50 2.57
C ARG A 24 64.90 -48.01 2.25
N ARG A 25 65.95 -47.40 1.68
CA ARG A 25 65.89 -46.00 1.21
C ARG A 25 64.82 -45.80 0.14
N LYS A 26 64.72 -46.72 -0.83
CA LYS A 26 63.71 -46.65 -1.88
C LYS A 26 62.30 -46.80 -1.32
N ASP A 27 62.11 -47.64 -0.31
CA ASP A 27 60.81 -47.81 0.34
C ASP A 27 60.44 -46.62 1.22
N HIS A 28 61.40 -46.05 1.98
CA HIS A 28 61.21 -44.78 2.68
C HIS A 28 60.81 -43.64 1.74
N GLU A 29 61.43 -43.53 0.56
CA GLU A 29 61.06 -42.49 -0.42
C GLU A 29 59.64 -42.70 -0.95
N LYS A 30 59.20 -43.95 -1.16
CA LYS A 30 57.81 -44.25 -1.56
C LYS A 30 56.83 -43.94 -0.45
N ASP A 31 57.15 -44.29 0.79
CA ASP A 31 56.30 -44.04 1.95
C ASP A 31 56.20 -42.54 2.24
N ASP A 32 57.30 -41.80 2.14
CA ASP A 32 57.33 -40.34 2.26
C ASP A 32 56.49 -39.66 1.16
N LYS A 33 56.52 -40.16 -0.08
CA LYS A 33 55.59 -39.73 -1.15
C LYS A 33 54.14 -40.03 -0.77
N ARG A 34 53.83 -41.25 -0.30
CA ARG A 34 52.46 -41.62 0.13
C ARG A 34 51.94 -40.73 1.26
N VAL A 35 52.77 -40.45 2.27
CA VAL A 35 52.43 -39.56 3.38
C VAL A 35 52.14 -38.15 2.87
N ARG A 36 53.00 -37.60 2.00
CA ARG A 36 52.73 -36.29 1.38
C ARG A 36 51.43 -36.25 0.59
N PHE A 37 51.13 -37.29 -0.19
CA PHE A 37 49.87 -37.36 -0.93
C PHE A 37 48.66 -37.40 0.00
N GLN A 38 48.73 -38.16 1.10
CA GLN A 38 47.66 -38.18 2.10
C GLN A 38 47.52 -36.85 2.83
N ASP A 39 48.62 -36.18 3.17
CA ASP A 39 48.60 -34.85 3.80
C ASP A 39 47.98 -33.80 2.88
N ILE A 40 48.33 -33.80 1.59
CA ILE A 40 47.69 -32.92 0.59
C ILE A 40 46.20 -33.22 0.50
N LYS A 41 45.82 -34.50 0.43
CA LYS A 41 44.40 -34.89 0.37
C LYS A 41 43.64 -34.42 1.61
N LEU A 42 44.24 -34.56 2.79
CA LEU A 42 43.65 -34.10 4.05
C LEU A 42 43.48 -32.58 4.04
N LYS A 43 44.50 -31.83 3.62
CA LYS A 43 44.42 -30.36 3.49
C LYS A 43 43.31 -29.93 2.56
N VAL A 44 43.28 -30.47 1.33
CA VAL A 44 42.22 -30.16 0.36
C VAL A 44 40.84 -30.52 0.92
N THR A 45 40.71 -31.65 1.62
CA THR A 45 39.43 -32.03 2.23
C THR A 45 39.02 -31.05 3.33
N ASN A 46 39.96 -30.63 4.17
CA ASN A 46 39.70 -29.64 5.23
C ASN A 46 39.40 -28.25 4.66
N ASP A 47 40.09 -27.82 3.59
CA ASP A 47 39.84 -26.55 2.93
C ASP A 47 38.42 -26.52 2.37
N VAL A 48 38.00 -27.55 1.61
CA VAL A 48 36.64 -27.67 1.08
C VAL A 48 35.59 -27.74 2.20
N LEU A 49 35.89 -28.45 3.29
CA LEU A 49 34.99 -28.51 4.45
C LEU A 49 34.84 -27.14 5.13
N THR A 50 35.93 -26.38 5.24
CA THR A 50 35.94 -25.03 5.81
C THR A 50 35.14 -24.08 4.92
N ASP A 51 35.30 -24.16 3.60
CA ASP A 51 34.53 -23.37 2.64
C ASP A 51 33.03 -23.67 2.77
N TYR A 52 32.65 -24.95 2.89
CA TYR A 52 31.26 -25.32 3.10
C TYR A 52 30.70 -24.79 4.44
N GLN A 53 31.49 -24.85 5.51
CA GLN A 53 31.10 -24.29 6.80
C GLN A 53 30.92 -22.76 6.74
N ASN A 54 31.79 -22.06 6.02
CA ASN A 54 31.69 -20.63 5.80
C ASN A 54 30.42 -20.29 5.00
N GLU A 55 30.15 -21.00 3.91
CA GLU A 55 28.93 -20.79 3.12
C GLU A 55 27.66 -21.03 3.96
N MET A 56 27.66 -22.07 4.80
CA MET A 56 26.57 -22.34 5.73
C MET A 56 26.39 -21.22 6.76
N ALA A 57 27.48 -20.68 7.31
CA ALA A 57 27.44 -19.57 8.25
C ALA A 57 26.94 -18.27 7.60
N GLU A 58 27.38 -17.98 6.36
CA GLU A 58 26.89 -16.84 5.58
C GLU A 58 25.39 -16.97 5.31
N LYS A 59 24.92 -18.14 4.88
CA LYS A 59 23.49 -18.38 4.65
C LYS A 59 22.68 -18.25 5.93
N GLN A 60 23.17 -18.79 7.04
CA GLN A 60 22.52 -18.62 8.34
C GLN A 60 22.40 -17.14 8.73
N HIS A 61 23.47 -16.37 8.59
CA HIS A 61 23.46 -14.93 8.86
C HIS A 61 22.47 -14.18 7.93
N THR A 62 22.43 -14.53 6.63
CA THR A 62 21.44 -13.91 5.72
C THR A 62 20.01 -14.26 6.09
N MET A 63 19.74 -15.51 6.52
CA MET A 63 18.42 -15.92 7.00
C MET A 63 18.01 -15.15 8.24
N GLU A 64 18.89 -14.99 9.22
CA GLU A 64 18.63 -14.21 10.44
C GLU A 64 18.39 -12.73 10.12
N LYS A 65 19.16 -12.17 9.18
CA LYS A 65 18.94 -10.80 8.71
C LYS A 65 17.56 -10.65 8.07
N ILE A 66 17.19 -11.54 7.15
CA ILE A 66 15.87 -11.55 6.51
C ILE A 66 14.75 -11.72 7.54
N GLU A 67 14.93 -12.61 8.52
CA GLU A 67 13.95 -12.81 9.60
C GLU A 67 13.78 -11.54 10.45
N SER A 68 14.87 -10.81 10.73
CA SER A 68 14.81 -9.55 11.47
C SER A 68 14.10 -8.43 10.67
N GLU A 69 14.37 -8.35 9.36
CA GLU A 69 13.70 -7.42 8.46
C GLU A 69 12.21 -7.76 8.33
N GLN A 70 11.87 -9.05 8.24
CA GLN A 70 10.49 -9.53 8.24
C GLN A 70 9.75 -9.15 9.52
N LYS A 71 10.34 -9.41 10.70
CA LYS A 71 9.75 -9.01 11.99
C LYS A 71 9.51 -7.51 12.07
N THR A 72 10.45 -6.71 11.57
CA THR A 72 10.31 -5.25 11.51
C THR A 72 9.14 -4.85 10.60
N LEU A 73 9.01 -5.49 9.44
CA LEU A 73 7.88 -5.26 8.53
C LEU A 73 6.54 -5.67 9.15
N GLU A 74 6.49 -6.81 9.84
CA GLU A 74 5.29 -7.27 10.55
C GLU A 74 4.85 -6.26 11.62
N GLU A 75 5.78 -5.71 12.39
CA GLU A 75 5.49 -4.65 13.36
C GLU A 75 4.97 -3.38 12.68
N GLN A 76 5.57 -2.98 11.55
CA GLN A 76 5.07 -1.85 10.77
C GLN A 76 3.65 -2.09 10.24
N VAL A 77 3.35 -3.30 9.75
CA VAL A 77 2.00 -3.66 9.27
C VAL A 77 0.98 -3.55 10.39
N VAL A 78 1.29 -3.99 11.61
CA VAL A 78 0.40 -3.84 12.78
C VAL A 78 0.16 -2.36 13.10
N ILE A 79 1.20 -1.51 13.05
CA ILE A 79 1.06 -0.07 13.25
C ILE A 79 0.20 0.57 12.15
N PHE A 80 0.38 0.18 10.89
CA PHE A 80 -0.47 0.68 9.81
C PHE A 80 -1.92 0.22 9.95
N GLN A 81 -2.15 -1.03 10.33
CA GLN A 81 -3.49 -1.56 10.54
C GLN A 81 -4.22 -0.81 11.66
N THR A 82 -3.56 -0.60 12.80
CA THR A 82 -4.14 0.17 13.92
C THR A 82 -4.44 1.63 13.54
N LYS A 83 -3.56 2.27 12.77
CA LYS A 83 -3.83 3.60 12.20
C LYS A 83 -5.03 3.59 11.27
N LEU A 84 -5.12 2.60 10.38
CA LEU A 84 -6.21 2.44 9.42
C LEU A 84 -7.55 2.27 10.15
N ASP A 85 -7.60 1.43 11.18
CA ASP A 85 -8.80 1.22 12.00
C ASP A 85 -9.21 2.50 12.75
N SER A 86 -8.25 3.25 13.28
CA SER A 86 -8.51 4.55 13.91
C SER A 86 -9.07 5.57 12.92
N THR A 87 -8.48 5.69 11.73
CA THR A 87 -8.99 6.57 10.67
C THR A 87 -10.35 6.15 10.14
N LYS A 88 -10.63 4.84 10.09
CA LYS A 88 -11.94 4.32 9.71
C LYS A 88 -12.99 4.66 10.77
N GLY A 89 -12.62 4.57 12.06
CA GLY A 89 -13.45 5.02 13.17
C GLY A 89 -13.82 6.49 13.06
N SER A 90 -12.83 7.37 12.87
CA SER A 90 -13.06 8.81 12.73
C SER A 90 -13.84 9.18 11.46
N ALA A 91 -13.61 8.48 10.34
CA ALA A 91 -14.39 8.67 9.11
C ALA A 91 -15.87 8.32 9.32
N ASN A 92 -16.16 7.21 10.01
CA ASN A 92 -17.55 6.83 10.33
C ASN A 92 -18.23 7.85 11.25
N GLU A 93 -17.51 8.38 12.24
CA GLU A 93 -18.02 9.42 13.15
C GLU A 93 -18.29 10.73 12.40
N CYS A 94 -17.36 11.14 11.52
CA CYS A 94 -17.53 12.31 10.65
C CYS A 94 -18.75 12.16 9.73
N GLN A 95 -18.92 10.99 9.12
CA GLN A 95 -20.07 10.69 8.26
C GLN A 95 -21.39 10.70 9.03
N GLY A 96 -21.40 10.20 10.27
CA GLY A 96 -22.56 10.27 11.17
C GLY A 96 -22.95 11.72 11.51
N ASN A 97 -21.96 12.54 11.87
CA ASN A 97 -22.18 13.97 12.18
C ASN A 97 -22.64 14.75 10.95
N GLN A 98 -22.10 14.46 9.76
CA GLN A 98 -22.55 15.05 8.51
C GLN A 98 -24.03 14.75 8.25
N LYS A 99 -24.47 13.50 8.47
CA LYS A 99 -25.87 13.11 8.29
C LYS A 99 -26.79 13.80 9.30
N SER A 100 -26.40 13.82 10.58
CA SER A 100 -27.12 14.56 11.62
C SER A 100 -27.25 16.06 11.29
N SER A 101 -26.18 16.66 10.75
CA SER A 101 -26.20 18.06 10.31
C SER A 101 -27.14 18.28 9.12
N GLN A 102 -27.19 17.36 8.16
CA GLN A 102 -28.17 17.41 7.06
C GLN A 102 -29.61 17.32 7.57
N ASP A 103 -29.89 16.43 8.52
CA ASP A 103 -31.22 16.30 9.11
C ASP A 103 -31.62 17.58 9.85
N GLN A 104 -30.71 18.18 10.61
CA GLN A 104 -30.95 19.49 11.25
C GLN A 104 -31.19 20.60 10.23
N LEU A 105 -30.40 20.65 9.15
CA LEU A 105 -30.61 21.62 8.07
C LEU A 105 -32.00 21.48 7.44
N ALA A 106 -32.44 20.26 7.14
CA ALA A 106 -33.77 20.02 6.60
C ALA A 106 -34.90 20.46 7.54
N VAL A 107 -34.74 20.25 8.86
CA VAL A 107 -35.68 20.76 9.87
C VAL A 107 -35.69 22.29 9.87
N THR A 108 -34.51 22.93 9.93
CA THR A 108 -34.43 24.39 9.94
C THR A 108 -34.97 25.03 8.65
N GLU A 109 -34.78 24.39 7.50
CA GLU A 109 -35.35 24.82 6.22
C GLU A 109 -36.88 24.75 6.25
N THR A 110 -37.43 23.69 6.83
CA THR A 110 -38.88 23.53 7.02
C THR A 110 -39.45 24.63 7.93
N ASP A 111 -38.79 24.88 9.06
CA ASP A 111 -39.18 25.93 10.00
C ASP A 111 -39.07 27.33 9.38
N MET A 112 -38.02 27.57 8.58
CA MET A 112 -37.84 28.81 7.82
C MET A 112 -38.99 29.04 6.84
N ASN A 113 -39.37 28.03 6.07
CA ASN A 113 -40.49 28.14 5.13
C ASN A 113 -41.80 28.42 5.87
N LYS A 114 -42.04 27.77 7.00
CA LYS A 114 -43.23 28.00 7.82
C LYS A 114 -43.29 29.42 8.40
N LEU A 115 -42.19 29.91 8.98
CA LEU A 115 -42.10 31.27 9.51
C LEU A 115 -42.27 32.32 8.41
N LYS A 116 -41.75 32.03 7.21
CA LYS A 116 -41.94 32.88 6.05
C LYS A 116 -43.42 32.97 5.64
N ASP A 117 -44.12 31.84 5.59
CA ASP A 117 -45.56 31.81 5.30
C ASP A 117 -46.38 32.58 6.35
N GLU A 118 -46.02 32.46 7.63
CA GLU A 118 -46.64 33.22 8.72
C GLU A 118 -46.37 34.73 8.59
N ALA A 119 -45.12 35.12 8.31
CA ALA A 119 -44.75 36.51 8.09
C ALA A 119 -45.47 37.11 6.87
N GLU A 120 -45.60 36.37 5.76
CA GLU A 120 -46.34 36.82 4.58
C GLU A 120 -47.83 37.04 4.88
N LYS A 121 -48.44 36.15 5.68
CA LYS A 121 -49.83 36.31 6.15
C LYS A 121 -50.00 37.56 7.01
N GLU A 122 -49.18 37.74 8.03
CA GLU A 122 -49.25 38.92 8.89
C GLU A 122 -49.02 40.20 8.07
N THR A 123 -48.02 40.20 7.19
CA THR A 123 -47.75 41.34 6.30
C THR A 123 -48.96 41.67 5.43
N GLY A 124 -49.69 40.67 4.95
CA GLY A 124 -50.96 40.86 4.23
C GLY A 124 -52.05 41.51 5.10
N VAL A 125 -52.21 41.04 6.34
CA VAL A 125 -53.15 41.60 7.32
C VAL A 125 -52.80 43.06 7.62
N TRP A 126 -51.56 43.35 7.99
CA TRP A 126 -51.09 44.72 8.26
C TRP A 126 -51.29 45.64 7.06
N LYS A 127 -51.01 45.18 5.83
CA LYS A 127 -51.27 45.96 4.61
C LYS A 127 -52.75 46.29 4.44
N SER A 128 -53.64 45.32 4.70
CA SER A 128 -55.08 45.54 4.60
C SER A 128 -55.60 46.51 5.66
N GLU A 129 -55.07 46.44 6.88
CA GLU A 129 -55.46 47.30 8.00
C GLU A 129 -54.95 48.74 7.80
N ILE A 130 -53.72 48.91 7.29
CA ILE A 130 -53.19 50.21 6.88
C ILE A 130 -54.07 50.83 5.79
N ALA A 131 -54.47 50.05 4.77
CA ALA A 131 -55.36 50.55 3.72
C ALA A 131 -56.74 50.95 4.26
N ALA A 132 -57.30 50.18 5.20
CA ALA A 132 -58.57 50.50 5.85
C ALA A 132 -58.48 51.78 6.70
N LEU A 133 -57.40 51.96 7.48
CA LEU A 133 -57.15 53.16 8.28
C LEU A 133 -56.96 54.40 7.39
N GLN A 134 -56.22 54.27 6.28
CA GLN A 134 -56.08 55.36 5.29
C GLN A 134 -57.44 55.75 4.69
N GLN A 135 -58.31 54.79 4.41
CA GLN A 135 -59.64 55.06 3.88
C GLN A 135 -60.56 55.73 4.92
N GLN A 136 -60.45 55.38 6.20
CA GLN A 136 -61.15 56.08 7.29
C GLN A 136 -60.68 57.53 7.44
N LEU A 137 -59.37 57.77 7.29
CA LEU A 137 -58.79 59.13 7.32
C LEU A 137 -59.18 59.97 6.10
N ALA A 138 -59.41 59.35 4.94
CA ALA A 138 -59.89 60.03 3.73
C ALA A 138 -61.40 60.34 3.77
N GLY A 139 -62.17 59.66 4.64
CA GLY A 139 -63.59 59.92 4.84
C GLY A 139 -63.85 61.14 5.77
N PRO A 140 -64.98 61.84 5.62
CA PRO A 140 -65.35 62.89 6.57
C PRO A 140 -65.52 62.27 7.97
N SER A 141 -64.92 62.89 8.99
CA SER A 141 -64.92 62.32 10.34
C SER A 141 -66.36 62.06 10.83
N ALA A 142 -66.59 60.96 11.55
CA ALA A 142 -67.94 60.66 12.05
C ALA A 142 -68.49 61.79 12.95
N VAL A 143 -67.60 62.56 13.57
CA VAL A 143 -67.90 63.78 14.33
C VAL A 143 -68.52 64.86 13.43
N CYS A 144 -68.09 64.99 12.16
CA CYS A 144 -68.67 65.92 11.19
C CYS A 144 -70.14 65.63 10.85
N ASN A 145 -70.62 64.40 11.05
CA ASN A 145 -72.04 64.09 10.85
C ASN A 145 -72.93 64.65 11.99
N PHE A 146 -72.39 64.77 13.21
CA PHE A 146 -73.11 65.35 14.36
C PHE A 146 -73.10 66.88 14.38
N LEU A 147 -72.11 67.53 13.74
CA LEU A 147 -72.05 68.99 13.62
C LEU A 147 -73.03 69.56 12.58
N LYS A 148 -73.83 68.72 11.93
CA LYS A 148 -74.79 69.15 10.90
C LYS A 148 -75.92 70.03 11.46
N GLU A 149 -76.20 69.96 12.76
CA GLU A 149 -77.19 70.81 13.47
C GLU A 149 -76.55 71.91 14.35
N ALA A 150 -75.23 72.05 14.36
CA ALA A 150 -74.51 73.04 15.16
C ALA A 150 -74.38 74.41 14.44
N PRO A 151 -74.20 75.53 15.18
CA PRO A 151 -74.08 76.88 14.59
C PRO A 151 -72.93 76.98 13.59
N GLU A 152 -73.08 77.85 12.58
CA GLU A 152 -72.27 77.91 11.34
C GLU A 152 -70.74 77.91 11.53
N ALA A 153 -70.23 78.41 12.67
CA ALA A 153 -68.81 78.38 13.01
C ALA A 153 -68.23 76.96 13.12
N ALA A 154 -69.06 75.97 13.48
CA ALA A 154 -68.64 74.58 13.64
C ALA A 154 -68.58 73.82 12.30
N ARG A 155 -69.38 74.23 11.31
CA ARG A 155 -69.43 73.59 9.98
C ARG A 155 -68.15 73.83 9.15
N ASN A 156 -67.43 74.93 9.40
CA ASN A 156 -66.17 75.25 8.73
C ASN A 156 -64.97 74.46 9.25
N MET A 157 -65.13 73.65 10.30
CA MET A 157 -64.07 72.79 10.83
C MET A 157 -64.04 71.39 10.21
N CYS A 158 -65.03 71.06 9.36
CA CYS A 158 -65.15 69.79 8.66
C CYS A 158 -64.99 70.03 7.16
N PRO A 159 -64.12 69.29 6.44
CA PRO A 159 -63.89 69.54 5.02
C PRO A 159 -65.16 69.23 4.23
N ASN A 160 -65.77 70.28 3.68
CA ASN A 160 -66.98 70.20 2.87
C ASN A 160 -66.55 69.95 1.43
N LYS A 161 -66.64 68.70 0.98
CA LYS A 161 -66.76 68.25 -0.42
C LYS A 161 -66.13 69.16 -1.50
N GLU A 162 -64.83 69.41 -1.40
CA GLU A 162 -63.94 69.52 -2.54
C GLU A 162 -62.78 68.58 -2.22
N ALA A 163 -62.55 67.59 -3.08
CA ALA A 163 -61.34 66.80 -2.99
C ALA A 163 -60.16 67.78 -3.10
N PRO A 164 -59.30 67.94 -2.07
CA PRO A 164 -57.97 68.38 -2.40
C PRO A 164 -57.41 67.25 -3.27
N LYS A 165 -56.72 67.62 -4.35
CA LYS A 165 -55.65 66.77 -4.89
C LYS A 165 -54.76 66.41 -3.69
N GLN A 166 -55.05 65.30 -3.02
CA GLN A 166 -54.03 64.57 -2.31
C GLN A 166 -53.07 64.20 -3.42
N GLU A 167 -51.93 64.89 -3.48
CA GLU A 167 -50.71 64.25 -3.91
C GLU A 167 -50.76 62.86 -3.30
N ALA A 168 -50.80 61.84 -4.15
CA ALA A 168 -50.58 60.48 -3.68
C ALA A 168 -49.42 60.58 -2.69
N PRO A 169 -49.50 60.01 -1.46
CA PRO A 169 -48.26 59.75 -0.76
C PRO A 169 -47.43 59.02 -1.81
N LYS A 170 -46.28 59.61 -2.16
CA LYS A 170 -45.28 58.94 -2.99
C LYS A 170 -45.33 57.50 -2.55
N GLN A 171 -45.49 56.57 -3.48
CA GLN A 171 -45.08 55.19 -3.22
C GLN A 171 -43.73 55.34 -2.53
N GLU A 172 -43.71 55.25 -1.20
CA GLU A 172 -42.49 55.00 -0.48
C GLU A 172 -42.16 53.65 -1.06
N GLU A 173 -41.15 53.65 -1.95
CA GLU A 173 -40.68 52.48 -2.64
C GLU A 173 -40.74 51.37 -1.61
N ALA A 174 -41.52 50.32 -1.90
CA ALA A 174 -41.49 49.09 -1.13
C ALA A 174 -40.03 48.88 -0.72
N PRO A 175 -39.71 48.63 0.58
CA PRO A 175 -38.32 48.50 1.01
C PRO A 175 -37.66 47.65 -0.06
N LYS A 176 -36.72 48.28 -0.81
CA LYS A 176 -36.14 47.70 -2.02
C LYS A 176 -35.94 46.26 -1.67
N LYS A 177 -36.56 45.33 -2.40
CA LYS A 177 -36.27 43.89 -2.27
C LYS A 177 -34.77 43.85 -2.07
N GLU A 178 -34.34 43.60 -0.83
CA GLU A 178 -32.94 43.30 -0.60
C GLU A 178 -32.75 42.15 -1.56
N GLU A 179 -31.90 42.37 -2.57
CA GLU A 179 -31.49 41.30 -3.46
C GLU A 179 -31.23 40.14 -2.53
N ALA A 180 -32.01 39.06 -2.72
CA ALA A 180 -31.77 37.81 -2.01
C ALA A 180 -30.26 37.65 -1.96
N PRO A 181 -29.63 37.38 -0.79
CA PRO A 181 -28.19 37.17 -0.75
C PRO A 181 -27.90 36.24 -1.91
N LYS A 182 -27.13 36.75 -2.89
CA LYS A 182 -26.81 36.02 -4.12
C LYS A 182 -26.50 34.63 -3.63
N GLN A 183 -27.27 33.64 -4.09
CA GLN A 183 -26.94 32.25 -3.84
C GLN A 183 -25.46 32.17 -4.12
N GLU A 184 -24.66 32.04 -3.05
CA GLU A 184 -23.27 31.63 -3.19
C GLU A 184 -23.42 30.36 -4.02
N GLU A 185 -22.90 30.42 -5.25
CA GLU A 185 -22.82 29.25 -6.10
C GLU A 185 -22.36 28.13 -5.18
N ALA A 186 -23.20 27.09 -5.06
CA ALA A 186 -22.88 25.90 -4.30
C ALA A 186 -21.40 25.60 -4.58
N PRO A 187 -20.56 25.40 -3.54
CA PRO A 187 -19.14 25.16 -3.75
C PRO A 187 -19.07 24.11 -4.85
N LYS A 188 -18.49 24.49 -6.01
CA LYS A 188 -18.36 23.62 -7.17
C LYS A 188 -17.96 22.28 -6.61
N LYS A 189 -18.82 21.27 -6.79
CA LYS A 189 -18.52 19.89 -6.42
C LYS A 189 -17.07 19.67 -6.79
N GLU A 190 -16.21 19.64 -5.79
CA GLU A 190 -14.82 19.29 -5.97
C GLU A 190 -14.93 17.94 -6.68
N GLU A 191 -14.46 17.89 -7.93
CA GLU A 191 -14.39 16.66 -8.69
C GLU A 191 -13.85 15.63 -7.72
N ALA A 192 -14.63 14.57 -7.49
CA ALA A 192 -14.19 13.44 -6.69
C ALA A 192 -12.74 13.15 -7.12
N PRO A 193 -11.78 13.01 -6.17
CA PRO A 193 -10.41 12.70 -6.54
C PRO A 193 -10.49 11.55 -7.52
N LYS A 194 -10.01 11.79 -8.75
CA LYS A 194 -9.97 10.78 -9.80
C LYS A 194 -9.48 9.52 -9.12
N GLN A 195 -10.29 8.46 -9.16
CA GLN A 195 -9.85 7.14 -8.75
C GLN A 195 -8.47 6.96 -9.37
N GLU A 196 -7.44 6.99 -8.52
CA GLU A 196 -6.12 6.55 -8.91
C GLU A 196 -6.36 5.15 -9.46
N GLU A 197 -6.08 4.98 -10.76
CA GLU A 197 -6.15 3.68 -11.39
C GLU A 197 -5.45 2.71 -10.45
N ALA A 198 -6.17 1.66 -10.05
CA ALA A 198 -5.59 0.57 -9.28
C ALA A 198 -4.21 0.26 -9.88
N PRO A 199 -3.14 0.13 -9.05
CA PRO A 199 -1.83 -0.22 -9.57
C PRO A 199 -2.04 -1.43 -10.48
N LYS A 200 -1.68 -1.26 -11.76
CA LYS A 200 -1.72 -2.34 -12.75
C LYS A 200 -1.16 -3.56 -12.04
N LYS A 201 -1.96 -4.62 -11.96
CA LYS A 201 -1.51 -5.93 -11.50
C LYS A 201 -0.17 -6.18 -12.18
N GLU A 202 0.89 -6.07 -11.41
CA GLU A 202 2.21 -6.53 -11.82
C GLU A 202 1.98 -7.98 -12.23
N GLU A 203 2.32 -8.30 -13.48
CA GLU A 203 2.26 -9.66 -13.99
C GLU A 203 2.86 -10.58 -12.93
N ALA A 204 2.11 -11.61 -12.55
CA ALA A 204 2.64 -12.67 -11.72
C ALA A 204 4.01 -13.08 -12.28
N PRO A 205 5.05 -13.24 -11.44
CA PRO A 205 6.33 -13.74 -11.92
C PRO A 205 6.05 -15.00 -12.71
N LYS A 206 6.44 -15.00 -13.99
CA LYS A 206 6.37 -16.19 -14.84
C LYS A 206 6.95 -17.33 -14.01
N GLN A 207 6.15 -18.38 -13.81
CA GLN A 207 6.64 -19.65 -13.28
C GLN A 207 7.89 -19.99 -14.08
N GLU A 208 9.04 -19.87 -13.43
CA GLU A 208 10.28 -20.46 -13.92
C GLU A 208 9.96 -21.93 -14.16
N GLU A 209 10.17 -22.37 -15.40
CA GLU A 209 10.01 -23.77 -15.79
C GLU A 209 10.73 -24.63 -14.75
N ALA A 210 10.01 -25.63 -14.24
CA ALA A 210 10.59 -26.67 -13.40
C ALA A 210 11.88 -27.18 -14.06
N PRO A 211 12.98 -27.36 -13.31
CA PRO A 211 14.19 -27.94 -13.86
C PRO A 211 13.81 -29.28 -14.49
N LYS A 212 14.12 -29.43 -15.78
CA LYS A 212 13.99 -30.70 -16.50
C LYS A 212 14.61 -31.78 -15.62
N LYS A 213 13.81 -32.80 -15.31
CA LYS A 213 14.27 -34.04 -14.70
C LYS A 213 15.55 -34.46 -15.40
N GLU A 214 16.65 -34.37 -14.69
CA GLU A 214 17.92 -34.97 -15.07
C GLU A 214 17.65 -36.46 -15.29
N GLU A 215 17.98 -36.93 -16.49
CA GLU A 215 17.87 -38.35 -16.84
C GLU A 215 18.59 -39.18 -15.79
N ALA A 216 17.89 -40.20 -15.28
CA ALA A 216 18.47 -41.22 -14.43
C ALA A 216 19.76 -41.76 -15.08
N PRO A 217 20.85 -41.97 -14.33
CA PRO A 217 22.03 -42.62 -14.88
C PRO A 217 21.62 -44.02 -15.36
N LYS A 218 21.85 -44.27 -16.65
CA LYS A 218 21.71 -45.59 -17.26
C LYS A 218 22.44 -46.59 -16.37
N GLN A 219 21.71 -47.63 -15.96
CA GLN A 219 22.25 -48.81 -15.32
C GLN A 219 23.46 -49.31 -16.11
N GLU A 220 24.60 -49.32 -15.44
CA GLU A 220 25.81 -49.99 -15.87
C GLU A 220 25.47 -51.49 -15.96
N GLU A 221 25.35 -52.00 -17.18
CA GLU A 221 25.14 -53.43 -17.43
C GLU A 221 26.32 -54.21 -16.84
N ALA A 222 25.99 -55.23 -16.05
CA ALA A 222 26.91 -56.17 -15.46
C ALA A 222 27.88 -56.80 -16.49
N PRO A 223 29.09 -57.21 -16.07
CA PRO A 223 30.09 -57.76 -16.97
C PRO A 223 29.62 -59.12 -17.48
N LYS A 224 29.34 -59.22 -18.79
CA LYS A 224 29.15 -60.52 -19.44
C LYS A 224 30.50 -61.22 -19.55
N GLN A 225 30.56 -62.28 -18.77
CA GLN A 225 31.44 -63.44 -18.80
C GLN A 225 32.14 -63.71 -20.14
N GLU A 226 33.42 -64.05 -19.97
CA GLU A 226 34.25 -64.83 -20.86
C GLU A 226 33.48 -65.86 -21.69
N ALA A 227 33.61 -65.77 -23.02
CA ALA A 227 33.45 -66.91 -23.90
C ALA A 227 34.46 -66.79 -25.05
N LYS A 228 35.43 -67.71 -25.00
CA LYS A 228 36.41 -68.11 -26.02
C LYS A 228 35.89 -67.99 -27.46
N ALA A 229 36.70 -67.39 -28.33
CA ALA A 229 36.95 -67.91 -29.68
C ALA A 229 38.21 -67.26 -30.25
N GLU A 230 39.32 -67.97 -30.07
CA GLU A 230 40.60 -67.81 -30.77
C GLU A 230 40.39 -68.03 -32.27
N VAL A 231 40.71 -67.02 -33.09
CA VAL A 231 40.72 -67.11 -34.55
C VAL A 231 42.00 -66.46 -35.07
N LEU A 232 42.96 -67.34 -35.41
CA LEU A 232 43.80 -67.33 -36.61
C LEU A 232 44.65 -66.07 -36.90
N GLU A 233 45.92 -66.14 -36.53
CA GLU A 233 47.03 -65.70 -37.40
C GLU A 233 47.26 -66.78 -38.49
N PRO A 234 47.77 -66.48 -39.73
CA PRO A 234 48.99 -65.68 -39.90
C PRO A 234 49.17 -64.87 -41.22
N LYS A 235 50.31 -64.14 -41.23
CA LYS A 235 51.14 -63.61 -42.35
C LYS A 235 50.71 -62.31 -43.06
N LYS A 236 51.56 -61.27 -42.94
CA LYS A 236 52.60 -60.92 -43.95
C LYS A 236 53.50 -59.73 -43.53
N GLU A 237 54.75 -60.09 -43.22
CA GLU A 237 56.01 -59.59 -43.79
C GLU A 237 56.00 -58.38 -44.79
N ALA A 238 56.86 -57.40 -44.46
CA ALA A 238 57.65 -56.50 -45.32
C ALA A 238 56.98 -55.47 -46.27
N ARG A 239 57.12 -54.16 -45.94
CA ARG A 239 57.78 -53.17 -46.83
C ARG A 239 58.06 -51.81 -46.15
N ARG A 240 59.33 -51.40 -46.28
CA ARG A 240 60.00 -50.12 -45.96
C ARG A 240 60.49 -49.93 -44.53
#